data_AF-A0AAV5NJZ7-F1
#
_entry.id   AF-A0AAV5NJZ7-F1
#
_cell.length_a   1.000
_cell.length_b   1.000
_cell.length_c   1.000
_cell.angle_alpha   90.00
_cell.angle_beta   90.00
_cell.angle_gamma   90.00
#
_symmetry.space_group_name_H-M   'P 1'
#
loop_
_entity.id
_entity.type
_entity.pdbx_description
1 polymer ?
#
loop_
_entity_poly.entity_id
_entity_poly.type
_entity_poly.pdbx_seq_one_letter_code
_entity_poly.pdbx_strand_id
1 'polypeptide(L)'
;MGYIGKFGSKDVAPEFHCSHYGTPSWSGLHESKVTSEIEQDIKAFVSVEARRKGNNDFVQNCMNENQAFFHPGYLGGWVHEMWLEYYKQGVEEAKQRLGR
;
A
#
# COMPACT_ATOMS: atom_id res chain seq x y z
N MET A 1 -10.86 -4.71 -8.01
CA MET A 1 -9.58 -4.04 -7.67
C MET A 1 -9.91 -2.68 -7.12
N GLY A 2 -9.24 -2.25 -6.05
CA GLY A 2 -9.37 -0.88 -5.59
C GLY A 2 -8.58 0.08 -6.47
N TYR A 3 -8.95 1.35 -6.45
CA TYR A 3 -8.23 2.42 -7.13
C TYR A 3 -7.90 3.54 -6.14
N ILE A 4 -6.81 4.24 -6.43
CA ILE A 4 -6.44 5.46 -5.72
C ILE A 4 -7.23 6.60 -6.37
N GLY A 5 -8.10 7.24 -5.60
CA GLY A 5 -8.79 8.45 -6.05
C GLY A 5 -7.86 9.65 -6.03
N LYS A 6 -7.06 9.78 -4.96
CA LYS A 6 -6.13 10.88 -4.74
C LYS A 6 -4.89 10.39 -3.98
N PHE A 7 -3.72 10.79 -4.44
CA PHE A 7 -2.48 10.54 -3.72
C PHE A 7 -2.46 11.29 -2.38
N GLY A 8 -1.97 10.61 -1.34
CA GLY A 8 -1.82 11.19 -0.02
C GLY A 8 -0.70 12.24 0.04
N SER A 9 -0.61 12.92 1.19
CA SER A 9 0.46 13.85 1.50
C SER A 9 1.22 13.37 2.74
N LYS A 10 2.17 14.19 3.23
CA LYS A 10 2.87 13.92 4.48
C LYS A 10 1.93 13.71 5.66
N ASP A 11 0.79 14.39 5.70
CA ASP A 11 -0.07 14.37 6.88
C ASP A 11 -1.42 13.69 6.61
N VAL A 12 -1.68 13.27 5.37
CA VAL A 12 -2.98 12.72 4.92
C VAL A 12 -2.76 11.43 4.13
N ALA A 13 -3.46 10.37 4.53
CA ALA A 13 -3.46 9.12 3.81
C ALA A 13 -4.02 9.28 2.37
N PRO A 14 -3.59 8.44 1.41
CA PRO A 14 -4.20 8.40 0.10
C PRO A 14 -5.69 8.06 0.19
N GLU A 15 -6.47 8.55 -0.76
CA GLU A 15 -7.85 8.12 -0.92
C GLU A 15 -7.87 6.81 -1.70
N PHE A 16 -8.37 5.76 -1.05
CA PHE A 16 -8.46 4.44 -1.65
C PHE A 16 -9.90 3.94 -1.58
N HIS A 17 -10.40 3.46 -2.70
CA HIS A 17 -11.73 2.87 -2.77
C HIS A 17 -11.67 1.48 -3.41
N CYS A 18 -12.29 0.51 -2.77
CA CYS A 18 -12.47 -0.83 -3.32
C CYS A 18 -13.95 -1.13 -3.54
N SER A 19 -14.32 -1.45 -4.78
CA SER A 19 -15.71 -1.77 -5.12
C SER A 19 -16.28 -2.99 -4.39
N HIS A 20 -15.42 -3.87 -3.85
CA HIS A 20 -15.84 -5.09 -3.16
C HIS A 20 -15.80 -4.96 -1.63
N TYR A 21 -14.83 -4.22 -1.09
CA TYR A 21 -14.61 -4.09 0.36
C TYR A 21 -14.98 -2.70 0.91
N GLY A 22 -15.45 -1.80 0.04
CA GLY A 22 -15.77 -0.42 0.39
C GLY A 22 -14.53 0.47 0.51
N THR A 23 -14.71 1.60 1.19
CA THR A 23 -13.66 2.57 1.50
C THR A 23 -13.06 2.23 2.87
N PRO A 24 -11.74 2.00 2.99
CA PRO A 24 -11.10 1.75 4.27
C PRO A 24 -11.22 2.93 5.24
N SER A 25 -11.19 2.63 6.54
CA SER A 25 -11.29 3.60 7.65
C SER A 25 -10.24 4.72 7.60
N TRP A 26 -9.05 4.43 7.06
CA TRP A 26 -7.93 5.37 6.91
C TRP A 26 -7.95 6.19 5.62
N SER A 27 -8.81 5.88 4.65
CA SER A 27 -8.79 6.51 3.32
C SER A 27 -9.00 8.03 3.42
N GLY A 28 -8.04 8.82 2.92
CA GLY A 28 -8.10 10.29 2.99
C GLY A 28 -8.02 10.86 4.41
N LEU A 29 -7.67 10.05 5.41
CA LEU A 29 -7.67 10.46 6.80
C LEU A 29 -6.37 11.21 7.14
N HIS A 30 -6.48 12.29 7.92
CA HIS A 30 -5.31 12.98 8.47
C HIS A 30 -4.66 12.15 9.59
N GLU A 31 -3.34 12.15 9.68
CA GLU A 31 -2.58 11.33 10.64
C GLU A 31 -3.01 11.56 12.10
N SER A 32 -3.40 12.78 12.47
CA SER A 32 -3.88 13.12 13.82
C SER A 32 -5.21 12.46 14.20
N LYS A 33 -5.93 11.86 13.24
CA LYS A 33 -7.18 11.13 13.46
C LYS A 33 -6.97 9.62 13.44
N VAL A 34 -5.74 9.15 13.20
CA VAL A 34 -5.42 7.73 13.20
C VAL A 34 -5.40 7.24 14.65
N THR A 35 -6.33 6.33 14.96
CA THR A 35 -6.36 5.60 16.23
C THR A 35 -5.59 4.28 16.09
N SER A 36 -5.37 3.59 17.21
CA SER A 36 -4.72 2.27 17.21
C SER A 36 -5.47 1.24 16.35
N GLU A 37 -6.80 1.30 16.31
CA GLU A 37 -7.62 0.42 15.45
C GLU A 37 -7.37 0.72 13.96
N ILE A 38 -7.34 2.01 13.59
CA ILE A 38 -7.07 2.43 12.21
C ILE A 38 -5.63 2.06 11.81
N GLU A 39 -4.69 2.14 12.73
CA GLU A 39 -3.31 1.69 12.50
C GLU A 39 -3.24 0.19 12.18
N GLN A 40 -4.03 -0.64 12.86
CA GLN A 40 -4.15 -2.07 12.56
C GLN A 40 -4.77 -2.30 11.18
N ASP A 41 -5.79 -1.53 10.81
CA ASP A 41 -6.40 -1.58 9.48
C ASP A 41 -5.39 -1.22 8.38
N ILE A 42 -4.56 -0.19 8.61
CA ILE A 42 -3.47 0.20 7.69
C ILE A 42 -2.48 -0.97 7.55
N LYS A 43 -2.01 -1.55 8.67
CA LYS A 43 -1.07 -2.67 8.64
C LYS A 43 -1.62 -3.87 7.88
N ALA A 44 -2.87 -4.26 8.15
CA ALA A 44 -3.55 -5.34 7.46
C ALA A 44 -3.63 -5.09 5.96
N PHE A 45 -4.04 -3.89 5.55
CA PHE A 45 -4.10 -3.48 4.16
C PHE A 45 -2.72 -3.54 3.48
N VAL A 46 -1.71 -2.90 4.05
CA VAL A 46 -0.36 -2.80 3.47
C VAL A 46 0.23 -4.19 3.27
N SER A 47 0.10 -5.09 4.26
CA SER A 47 0.66 -6.44 4.19
C SER A 47 0.16 -7.28 3.01
N VAL A 48 -1.11 -7.09 2.64
CA VAL A 48 -1.76 -7.83 1.55
C VAL A 48 -1.58 -7.10 0.23
N GLU A 49 -1.92 -5.81 0.17
CA GLU A 49 -2.02 -5.08 -1.09
C GLU A 49 -0.64 -4.77 -1.67
N ALA A 50 0.35 -4.41 -0.84
CA ALA A 50 1.70 -4.15 -1.33
C ALA A 50 2.34 -5.41 -1.92
N ARG A 51 2.20 -6.56 -1.24
CA ARG A 51 2.66 -7.86 -1.72
C ARG A 51 1.97 -8.26 -3.02
N ARG A 52 0.64 -8.14 -3.10
CA ARG A 52 -0.13 -8.40 -4.33
C ARG A 52 0.36 -7.51 -5.47
N LYS A 53 0.63 -6.23 -5.18
CA LYS A 53 1.09 -5.25 -6.17
C LYS A 53 2.49 -5.56 -6.69
N GLY A 54 3.43 -5.88 -5.80
CA GLY A 54 4.78 -6.30 -6.20
C GLY A 54 4.78 -7.52 -7.11
N ASN A 55 3.93 -8.51 -6.82
CA ASN A 55 3.78 -9.68 -7.68
C ASN A 55 3.28 -9.31 -9.08
N ASN A 56 2.20 -8.50 -9.15
CA ASN A 56 1.61 -8.08 -10.41
C ASN A 56 2.57 -7.23 -11.24
N ASP A 57 3.25 -6.26 -10.62
CA ASP A 57 4.15 -5.34 -11.31
C ASP A 57 5.38 -6.09 -11.87
N PHE A 58 5.86 -7.14 -11.18
CA PHE A 58 6.89 -8.04 -11.73
C PHE A 58 6.37 -8.83 -12.93
N VAL A 59 5.19 -9.44 -12.83
CA VAL A 59 4.59 -10.23 -13.92
C VAL A 59 4.30 -9.37 -15.15
N GLN A 60 3.89 -8.13 -14.95
CA GLN A 60 3.55 -7.16 -16.00
C GLN A 60 4.76 -6.34 -16.49
N ASN A 61 5.93 -6.54 -15.89
CA ASN A 61 7.16 -5.82 -16.21
C ASN A 61 7.04 -4.28 -16.09
N CYS A 62 6.31 -3.81 -15.08
CA CYS A 62 6.09 -2.38 -14.76
C CYS A 62 6.54 -2.04 -13.32
N MET A 63 7.62 -2.68 -12.86
CA MET A 63 8.16 -2.43 -11.53
C MET A 63 8.56 -0.97 -11.32
N ASN A 64 8.46 -0.50 -10.07
CA ASN A 64 8.82 0.84 -9.58
C ASN A 64 7.80 1.95 -9.82
N GLU A 65 6.76 1.74 -10.62
CA GLU A 65 5.73 2.76 -10.83
C GLU A 65 4.83 2.98 -9.61
N ASN A 66 4.71 1.98 -8.73
CA ASN A 66 3.72 1.95 -7.63
C ASN A 66 4.33 1.82 -6.23
N GLN A 67 5.62 2.16 -6.06
CA GLN A 67 6.28 2.08 -4.75
C GLN A 67 5.86 3.20 -3.78
N ALA A 68 5.32 4.31 -4.29
CA ALA A 68 4.94 5.48 -3.51
C ALA A 68 3.43 5.56 -3.22
N PHE A 69 2.81 4.46 -2.78
CA PHE A 69 1.37 4.46 -2.45
C PHE A 69 1.06 5.37 -1.26
N PHE A 70 1.83 5.23 -0.17
CA PHE A 70 1.83 6.16 0.96
C PHE A 70 3.00 7.13 0.83
N HIS A 71 2.79 8.38 1.24
CA HIS A 71 3.84 9.39 1.26
C HIS A 71 4.96 8.98 2.25
N PRO A 72 6.26 9.14 1.92
CA PRO A 72 7.37 8.71 2.78
C PRO A 72 7.42 9.36 4.17
N GLY A 73 6.71 10.46 4.37
CA GLY A 73 6.59 11.14 5.66
C GLY A 73 5.32 10.85 6.45
N TYR A 74 4.35 10.11 5.89
CA TYR A 74 3.06 9.84 6.53
C TYR A 74 3.20 8.93 7.74
N LEU A 75 2.61 9.33 8.87
CA LEU A 75 2.74 8.65 10.17
C LEU A 75 4.22 8.43 10.54
N GLY A 76 5.09 9.38 10.25
CA GLY A 76 6.53 9.25 10.50
C GLY A 76 7.25 8.27 9.57
N GLY A 77 6.60 7.84 8.48
CA GLY A 77 7.23 7.09 7.38
C GLY A 77 7.13 5.57 7.47
N TRP A 78 6.76 5.00 8.62
CA TRP A 78 6.71 3.54 8.79
C TRP A 78 5.75 2.85 7.81
N VAL A 79 4.66 3.53 7.42
CA VAL A 79 3.68 2.96 6.47
C VAL A 79 4.32 2.77 5.09
N HIS A 80 5.14 3.74 4.68
CA HIS A 80 5.86 3.68 3.41
C HIS A 80 6.93 2.59 3.46
N GLU A 81 7.69 2.49 4.54
CA GLU A 81 8.70 1.45 4.73
C GLU A 81 8.07 0.05 4.70
N MET A 82 6.97 -0.14 5.41
CA MET A 82 6.22 -1.39 5.41
C MET A 82 5.69 -1.73 4.01
N TRP A 83 5.20 -0.73 3.26
CA TRP A 83 4.77 -0.92 1.87
C TRP A 83 5.92 -1.45 1.00
N LEU A 84 7.10 -0.84 1.08
CA LEU A 84 8.27 -1.28 0.30
C LEU A 84 8.71 -2.70 0.67
N GLU A 85 8.67 -3.06 1.95
CA GLU A 85 9.03 -4.39 2.44
C GLU A 85 8.12 -5.46 1.83
N TYR A 86 6.80 -5.33 1.98
CA TYR A 86 5.84 -6.29 1.43
C TYR A 86 5.80 -6.28 -0.09
N TYR A 87 5.98 -5.12 -0.73
CA TYR A 87 6.13 -5.03 -2.18
C TYR A 87 7.32 -5.89 -2.66
N LYS A 88 8.48 -5.76 -2.00
CA LYS A 88 9.66 -6.57 -2.32
C LYS A 88 9.39 -8.06 -2.14
N GLN A 89 8.71 -8.46 -1.06
CA GLN A 89 8.30 -9.87 -0.87
C GLN A 89 7.45 -10.37 -2.04
N GLY A 90 6.47 -9.58 -2.49
CA GLY A 90 5.64 -9.90 -3.65
C GLY A 90 6.42 -10.10 -4.95
N VAL A 91 7.45 -9.27 -5.17
CA VAL A 91 8.37 -9.40 -6.32
C VAL A 91 9.18 -10.70 -6.23
N GLU A 92 9.77 -10.99 -5.07
CA GLU A 92 10.58 -12.20 -4.88
C GLU A 92 9.76 -13.49 -5.05
N GLU A 93 8.52 -13.50 -4.57
CA GLU A 93 7.59 -14.61 -4.81
C GLU A 93 7.27 -14.81 -6.29
N ALA A 94 7.13 -13.71 -7.02
CA ALA A 94 6.89 -13.77 -8.47
C ALA A 94 8.12 -14.30 -9.23
N LYS A 95 9.33 -13.90 -8.84
CA LYS A 95 10.60 -14.44 -9.37
C LYS A 95 10.69 -15.94 -9.17
N GLN A 96 10.48 -16.40 -7.93
CA GLN A 96 10.51 -17.83 -7.58
C GLN A 96 9.48 -18.62 -8.39
N ARG A 97 8.25 -18.11 -8.51
CA ARG A 97 7.17 -18.77 -9.26
C ARG A 97 7.47 -18.87 -10.76
N LEU A 98 8.15 -17.89 -11.34
CA LEU A 98 8.49 -17.88 -12.77
C LEU A 98 9.86 -18.49 -13.08
N GLY A 99 10.63 -18.92 -12.08
CA GLY A 99 11.97 -19.48 -12.25
C GLY A 99 12.98 -18.47 -12.81
N ARG A 100 12.83 -17.19 -12.45
CA ARG A 100 13.66 -16.07 -12.92
C ARG A 100 14.57 -15.51 -11.83
#